data_AF-X0VSF2-F1
#
_entry.id   AF-X0VSF2-F1
#
_cell.length_a   1.000
_cell.length_b   1.000
_cell.length_c   1.000
_cell.angle_alpha   90.00
_cell.angle_beta   90.00
_cell.angle_gamma   90.00
#
_symmetry.space_group_name_H-M   'P 1'
#
loop_
_entity.id
_entity.type
_entity.pdbx_description
1 polymer ?
#
loop_
_entity_poly.entity_id
_entity_poly.type
_entity_poly.pdbx_seq_one_letter_code
_entity_poly.pdbx_strand_id
1 'polypeptide(L)'
;MLHLIEFLLGFNYQLSGEVAFHVDLLKRMRFAANWGVEIYTLIEVYRKASATAQVMFTEETFDHKHQDISPKDDTKGLNRMAIDIVTTLMTALVIDEGLEISDTFFRDLAITYQAMAEGHVKKYSDDSSFSNLEYDRDAEEYLIKNVFRNSILLAGEVLTAPYRTTERFLRLINSHPEFKPFLENGLAEAIMKIEHKTKNTV
;
A
#
# COMPACT_ATOMS: atom_id res chain seq x y z
N MET A 1 5.11 9.12 -17.38
CA MET A 1 3.71 9.39 -17.01
C MET A 1 3.14 8.06 -16.55
N LEU A 2 2.53 7.98 -15.37
CA LEU A 2 2.08 6.71 -14.78
C LEU A 2 0.62 6.47 -15.18
N HIS A 3 0.40 5.76 -16.29
CA HIS A 3 -0.93 5.61 -16.89
C HIS A 3 -1.89 4.83 -15.98
N LEU A 4 -1.37 3.85 -15.23
CA LEU A 4 -2.16 3.17 -14.20
C LEU A 4 -2.73 4.15 -13.15
N ILE A 5 -1.96 5.15 -12.71
CA ILE A 5 -2.46 6.14 -11.74
C ILE A 5 -3.55 7.00 -12.37
N GLU A 6 -3.36 7.44 -13.61
CA GLU A 6 -4.37 8.22 -14.34
C GLU A 6 -5.68 7.44 -14.50
N PHE A 7 -5.59 6.15 -14.83
CA PHE A 7 -6.73 5.26 -14.88
C PHE A 7 -7.45 5.16 -13.52
N LEU A 8 -6.70 4.93 -12.43
CA LEU A 8 -7.27 4.81 -11.08
C LEU A 8 -7.92 6.13 -10.59
N LEU A 9 -7.36 7.28 -10.96
CA LEU A 9 -7.94 8.60 -10.65
C LEU A 9 -9.24 8.88 -11.43
N GLY A 10 -9.56 8.08 -12.46
CA GLY A 10 -10.83 8.14 -13.17
C GLY A 10 -12.03 7.55 -12.41
N PHE A 11 -11.82 6.90 -11.26
CA PHE A 11 -12.86 6.31 -10.44
C PHE A 11 -13.06 7.09 -9.13
N ASN A 12 -14.29 7.24 -8.67
CA ASN A 12 -14.59 7.84 -7.36
C ASN A 12 -14.50 6.83 -6.20
N TYR A 13 -14.57 5.52 -6.50
CA TYR A 13 -14.62 4.45 -5.50
C TYR A 13 -13.65 3.32 -5.89
N GLN A 14 -12.35 3.57 -5.75
CA GLN A 14 -11.30 2.63 -6.18
C GLN A 14 -11.28 1.32 -5.38
N LEU A 15 -11.91 1.30 -4.21
CA LEU A 15 -11.94 0.17 -3.27
C LEU A 15 -13.35 -0.42 -3.09
N SER A 16 -14.25 -0.21 -4.05
CA SER A 16 -15.60 -0.80 -3.99
C SER A 16 -15.54 -2.33 -4.15
N GLY A 17 -16.29 -3.04 -3.31
CA GLY A 17 -16.48 -4.48 -3.43
C GLY A 17 -17.58 -4.86 -4.43
N GLU A 18 -18.39 -3.89 -4.84
CA GLU A 18 -19.54 -4.04 -5.73
C GLU A 18 -19.14 -3.78 -7.18
N VAL A 19 -18.91 -4.87 -7.91
CA VAL A 19 -18.41 -4.80 -9.29
C VAL A 19 -19.14 -5.81 -10.18
N ALA A 20 -19.24 -5.48 -11.47
CA ALA A 20 -19.81 -6.35 -12.49
C ALA A 20 -18.85 -6.49 -13.67
N PHE A 21 -18.71 -7.72 -14.17
CA PHE A 21 -17.83 -8.04 -15.29
C PHE A 21 -18.55 -8.87 -16.32
N HIS A 22 -18.21 -8.68 -17.60
CA HIS A 22 -18.52 -9.68 -18.61
C HIS A 22 -17.75 -10.97 -18.28
N VAL A 23 -18.40 -12.13 -18.43
CA VAL A 23 -17.81 -13.44 -18.06
C VAL A 23 -16.48 -13.71 -18.76
N ASP A 24 -16.29 -13.19 -19.98
CA ASP A 24 -15.04 -13.36 -20.73
C ASP A 24 -13.89 -12.49 -20.24
N LEU A 25 -14.18 -11.36 -19.58
CA LEU A 25 -13.15 -10.63 -18.84
C LEU A 25 -12.78 -11.42 -17.59
N LEU A 26 -13.77 -11.89 -16.83
CA LEU A 26 -13.58 -12.62 -15.59
C LEU A 26 -12.68 -13.85 -15.76
N LYS A 27 -12.86 -14.64 -16.83
CA LYS A 27 -12.02 -15.81 -17.16
C LYS A 27 -10.53 -15.49 -17.34
N ARG A 28 -10.20 -14.23 -17.64
CA ARG A 28 -8.81 -13.78 -17.90
C ARG A 28 -8.21 -13.03 -16.71
N MET A 29 -9.02 -12.64 -15.74
CA MET A 29 -8.55 -11.92 -14.54
C MET A 29 -7.86 -12.88 -13.58
N ARG A 30 -6.85 -12.37 -12.91
CA ARG A 30 -6.28 -12.94 -11.69
C ARG A 30 -6.92 -12.22 -10.50
N PHE A 31 -7.00 -12.90 -9.36
CA PHE A 31 -7.51 -12.32 -8.13
C PHE A 31 -6.46 -12.43 -7.04
N ALA A 32 -6.32 -11.36 -6.25
CA ALA A 32 -5.53 -11.40 -5.02
C ALA A 32 -6.37 -12.03 -3.90
N ALA A 33 -5.72 -12.76 -3.00
CA ALA A 33 -6.35 -13.38 -1.84
C ALA A 33 -6.08 -12.60 -0.52
N ASN A 34 -5.57 -11.37 -0.63
CA ASN A 34 -5.28 -10.48 0.48
C ASN A 34 -6.24 -9.27 0.47
N TRP A 35 -6.05 -8.34 1.39
CA TRP A 35 -6.87 -7.13 1.51
C TRP A 35 -6.60 -6.07 0.44
N GLY A 36 -5.76 -6.36 -0.56
CA GLY A 36 -5.55 -5.53 -1.74
C GLY A 36 -6.41 -5.97 -2.93
N VAL A 37 -7.41 -6.83 -2.73
CA VAL A 37 -8.17 -7.46 -3.81
C VAL A 37 -8.96 -6.45 -4.64
N GLU A 38 -9.55 -5.43 -4.02
CA GLU A 38 -10.35 -4.41 -4.71
C GLU A 38 -9.46 -3.55 -5.62
N ILE A 39 -8.34 -3.04 -5.10
CA ILE A 39 -7.39 -2.28 -5.93
C ILE A 39 -6.77 -3.16 -7.02
N TYR A 40 -6.45 -4.42 -6.71
CA TYR A 40 -5.93 -5.37 -7.70
C TYR A 40 -6.95 -5.66 -8.80
N THR A 41 -8.23 -5.69 -8.46
CA THR A 41 -9.32 -5.88 -9.43
C THR A 41 -9.32 -4.74 -10.44
N LEU A 42 -9.20 -3.47 -10.02
CA LEU A 42 -9.07 -2.35 -10.95
C LEU A 42 -7.78 -2.40 -11.78
N ILE A 43 -6.66 -2.84 -11.19
CA ILE A 43 -5.40 -3.03 -11.92
C ILE A 43 -5.57 -4.12 -13.00
N GLU A 44 -6.29 -5.20 -12.70
CA GLU A 44 -6.58 -6.27 -13.67
C GLU A 44 -7.52 -5.82 -14.78
N VAL A 45 -8.47 -4.94 -14.44
CA VAL A 45 -9.33 -4.27 -15.41
C VAL A 45 -8.49 -3.35 -16.32
N TYR A 46 -7.61 -2.52 -15.78
CA TYR A 46 -6.68 -1.68 -16.55
C TYR A 46 -5.88 -2.49 -17.57
N ARG A 47 -5.40 -3.67 -17.17
CA ARG A 47 -4.60 -4.55 -18.04
C ARG A 47 -5.39 -5.24 -19.15
N LYS A 48 -6.69 -5.48 -18.98
CA LYS A 48 -7.43 -6.48 -19.78
C LYS A 48 -8.76 -6.01 -20.36
N ALA A 49 -9.38 -5.01 -19.76
CA ALA A 49 -10.64 -4.47 -20.24
C ALA A 49 -10.40 -3.49 -21.39
N SER A 50 -11.24 -3.54 -22.41
CA SER A 50 -11.21 -2.58 -23.52
C SER A 50 -11.94 -1.28 -23.19
N ALA A 51 -12.85 -1.32 -22.22
CA ALA A 51 -13.64 -0.19 -21.76
C ALA A 51 -14.11 -0.43 -20.33
N THR A 52 -14.30 0.66 -19.60
CA THR A 52 -14.76 0.66 -18.21
C THR A 52 -15.76 1.79 -17.99
N ALA A 53 -16.65 1.60 -17.03
CA ALA A 53 -17.55 2.65 -16.56
C ALA A 53 -17.70 2.53 -15.05
N GLN A 54 -17.88 3.67 -14.40
CA GLN A 54 -18.37 3.73 -13.03
C GLN A 54 -19.80 4.22 -13.07
N VAL A 55 -20.69 3.55 -12.33
CA VAL A 55 -22.11 3.90 -12.27
C VAL A 55 -22.52 4.07 -10.82
N MET A 56 -23.22 5.17 -10.54
CA MET A 56 -23.96 5.34 -9.29
C MET A 56 -25.23 4.50 -9.41
N PHE A 57 -25.37 3.48 -8.56
CA PHE A 57 -26.47 2.53 -8.61
C PHE A 57 -27.52 2.75 -7.51
N THR A 58 -27.25 3.64 -6.56
CA THR A 58 -28.18 4.05 -5.50
C THR A 58 -27.95 5.53 -5.14
N GLU A 59 -29.01 6.23 -4.76
CA GLU A 59 -28.97 7.57 -4.17
C GLU A 59 -28.89 7.53 -2.63
N GLU A 60 -29.09 6.35 -2.03
CA GLU A 60 -29.03 6.14 -0.59
C GLU A 60 -27.59 5.92 -0.11
N THR A 61 -27.37 6.19 1.17
CA THR A 61 -26.10 5.91 1.84
C THR A 61 -25.83 4.41 1.87
N PHE A 62 -24.60 4.01 1.55
CA PHE A 62 -24.17 2.63 1.65
C PHE A 62 -23.67 2.31 3.08
N ASP A 63 -24.49 1.61 3.87
CA ASP A 63 -24.07 1.11 5.17
C ASP A 63 -23.28 -0.19 5.01
N HIS A 64 -22.10 -0.24 5.61
CA HIS A 64 -21.19 -1.38 5.51
C HIS A 64 -20.60 -1.73 6.86
N LYS A 65 -20.15 -2.98 6.97
CA LYS A 65 -19.53 -3.45 8.20
C LYS A 65 -18.17 -2.79 8.40
N HIS A 66 -18.12 -1.87 9.35
CA HIS A 66 -16.88 -1.26 9.81
C HIS A 66 -15.95 -2.31 10.41
N GLN A 67 -14.68 -2.27 9.99
CA GLN A 67 -13.60 -3.06 10.58
C GLN A 67 -12.90 -2.25 11.66
N ASP A 68 -12.33 -2.94 12.65
CA ASP A 68 -11.49 -2.29 13.64
C ASP A 68 -10.24 -1.68 12.98
N ILE A 69 -9.79 -0.54 13.50
CA ILE A 69 -8.59 0.14 13.01
C ILE A 69 -7.33 -0.70 13.25
N SER A 70 -7.27 -1.40 14.39
CA SER A 70 -6.09 -2.13 14.87
C SER A 70 -4.80 -1.27 14.91
N PRO A 71 -4.77 -0.13 15.63
CA PRO A 71 -3.65 0.82 15.59
C PRO A 71 -2.33 0.27 16.16
N LYS A 72 -2.39 -0.81 16.95
CA LYS A 72 -1.24 -1.47 17.58
C LYS A 72 -0.91 -2.84 16.99
N ASP A 73 -1.69 -3.31 16.01
CA ASP A 73 -1.54 -4.62 15.39
C ASP A 73 -1.67 -4.46 13.87
N ASP A 74 -0.53 -4.41 13.18
CA ASP A 74 -0.44 -4.26 11.72
C ASP A 74 -0.84 -5.52 10.94
N THR A 75 -1.17 -6.60 11.64
CA THR A 75 -1.62 -7.86 11.03
C THR A 75 -3.13 -7.95 10.88
N LYS A 76 -3.88 -6.97 11.40
CA LYS A 76 -5.35 -6.98 11.43
C LYS A 76 -5.97 -5.64 11.04
N GLY A 77 -7.28 -5.69 10.81
CA GLY A 77 -8.11 -4.49 10.66
C GLY A 77 -7.72 -3.61 9.48
N LEU A 78 -8.07 -2.33 9.59
CA LEU A 78 -7.76 -1.32 8.57
C LEU A 78 -6.26 -1.09 8.41
N ASN A 79 -5.46 -1.29 9.45
CA ASN A 79 -4.00 -1.17 9.36
C ASN A 79 -3.42 -2.20 8.39
N ARG A 80 -3.80 -3.48 8.54
CA ARG A 80 -3.39 -4.54 7.61
C ARG A 80 -3.86 -4.27 6.18
N MET A 81 -5.12 -3.84 6.05
CA MET A 81 -5.72 -3.52 4.76
C MET A 81 -4.92 -2.42 4.04
N ALA A 82 -4.58 -1.34 4.73
CA ALA A 82 -3.78 -0.26 4.15
C ALA A 82 -2.40 -0.74 3.67
N ILE A 83 -1.72 -1.58 4.46
CA ILE A 83 -0.42 -2.16 4.06
C ILE A 83 -0.58 -3.02 2.79
N ASP A 84 -1.57 -3.90 2.75
CA ASP A 84 -1.80 -4.77 1.60
C ASP A 84 -2.18 -3.97 0.33
N ILE A 85 -2.99 -2.91 0.46
CA ILE A 85 -3.35 -2.00 -0.65
C ILE A 85 -2.12 -1.29 -1.20
N VAL A 86 -1.33 -0.63 -0.34
CA VAL A 86 -0.14 0.11 -0.77
C VAL A 86 0.87 -0.84 -1.40
N THR A 87 1.10 -2.00 -0.80
CA THR A 87 2.00 -3.03 -1.33
C THR A 87 1.57 -3.48 -2.72
N THR A 88 0.28 -3.75 -2.90
CA THR A 88 -0.29 -4.22 -4.17
C THR A 88 -0.18 -3.15 -5.27
N LEU A 89 -0.55 -1.91 -4.97
CA LEU A 89 -0.48 -0.80 -5.92
C LEU A 89 0.97 -0.53 -6.36
N MET A 90 1.88 -0.43 -5.39
CA MET A 90 3.29 -0.16 -5.68
C MET A 90 3.94 -1.29 -6.48
N THR A 91 3.60 -2.56 -6.17
CA THR A 91 4.06 -3.71 -6.97
C THR A 91 3.62 -3.58 -8.43
N ALA A 92 2.36 -3.21 -8.68
CA ALA A 92 1.86 -3.02 -10.03
C ALA A 92 2.56 -1.85 -10.74
N LEU A 93 2.82 -0.73 -10.07
CA LEU A 93 3.54 0.40 -10.66
C LEU A 93 4.99 0.03 -11.03
N VAL A 94 5.67 -0.77 -10.21
CA VAL A 94 7.02 -1.26 -10.52
C VAL A 94 6.99 -2.18 -11.73
N ILE A 95 6.07 -3.16 -11.75
CA ILE A 95 6.04 -4.21 -12.79
C ILE A 95 5.50 -3.66 -14.13
N ASP A 96 4.40 -2.91 -14.10
CA ASP A 96 3.67 -2.52 -15.30
C ASP A 96 4.18 -1.21 -15.90
N GLU A 97 4.65 -0.27 -15.06
CA GLU A 97 5.06 1.07 -15.49
C GLU A 97 6.57 1.32 -15.26
N GLY A 98 7.31 0.34 -14.71
CA GLY A 98 8.75 0.47 -14.49
C GLY A 98 9.13 1.50 -13.41
N LEU A 99 8.25 1.76 -12.45
CA LEU A 99 8.51 2.74 -11.39
C LEU A 99 9.73 2.32 -10.55
N GLU A 100 10.75 3.18 -10.50
CA GLU A 100 11.93 2.95 -9.67
C GLU A 100 11.71 3.41 -8.22
N ILE A 101 12.03 2.54 -7.26
CA ILE A 101 11.89 2.82 -5.82
C ILE A 101 13.26 3.10 -5.20
N SER A 102 13.51 4.37 -4.92
CA SER A 102 14.71 4.82 -4.19
C SER A 102 14.61 4.50 -2.68
N ASP A 103 15.73 4.62 -1.97
CA ASP A 103 15.79 4.43 -0.52
C ASP A 103 14.86 5.39 0.26
N THR A 104 14.60 6.58 -0.28
CA THR A 104 13.79 7.60 0.40
C THR A 104 12.35 7.63 -0.07
N PHE A 105 12.02 6.92 -1.15
CA PHE A 105 10.73 7.02 -1.83
C PHE A 105 9.54 6.88 -0.88
N PHE A 106 9.49 5.82 -0.06
CA PHE A 106 8.36 5.58 0.85
C PHE A 106 8.29 6.59 2.00
N ARG A 107 9.43 7.11 2.46
CA ARG A 107 9.46 8.18 3.47
C ARG A 107 8.86 9.46 2.89
N ASP A 108 9.27 9.81 1.67
CA ASP A 108 8.82 11.02 1.01
C ASP A 108 7.32 10.89 0.65
N LEU A 109 6.89 9.72 0.18
CA LEU A 109 5.47 9.39 -0.05
C LEU A 109 4.63 9.48 1.22
N ALA A 110 5.11 8.97 2.37
CA ALA A 110 4.39 9.05 3.63
C ALA A 110 4.22 10.50 4.12
N ILE A 111 5.22 11.37 3.88
CA ILE A 111 5.13 12.81 4.16
C ILE A 111 4.10 13.46 3.24
N THR A 112 4.14 13.18 1.94
CA THR A 112 3.17 13.69 0.97
C THR A 112 1.74 13.24 1.30
N TYR A 113 1.56 11.96 1.62
CA TYR A 113 0.27 11.42 2.07
C TYR A 113 -0.27 12.17 3.27
N GLN A 114 0.54 12.35 4.32
CA GLN A 114 0.11 13.05 5.52
C GLN A 114 -0.34 14.49 5.21
N ALA A 115 0.46 15.25 4.44
CA ALA A 115 0.13 16.62 4.09
C ALA A 115 -1.17 16.73 3.28
N MET A 116 -1.38 15.82 2.32
CA MET A 116 -2.62 15.77 1.54
C MET A 116 -3.82 15.38 2.41
N ALA A 117 -3.67 14.36 3.25
CA ALA A 117 -4.72 13.85 4.11
C ALA A 117 -5.16 14.89 5.16
N GLU A 118 -4.23 15.63 5.77
CA GLU A 118 -4.56 16.74 6.67
C GLU A 118 -5.38 17.84 5.98
N GLY A 119 -5.08 18.13 4.70
CA GLY A 119 -5.89 19.03 3.88
C GLY A 119 -7.32 18.52 3.66
N HIS A 120 -7.46 17.22 3.41
CA HIS A 120 -8.76 16.57 3.25
C HIS A 120 -9.57 16.56 4.56
N VAL A 121 -8.95 16.25 5.69
CA VAL A 121 -9.62 16.29 7.00
C VAL A 121 -10.18 17.67 7.29
N LYS A 122 -9.41 18.72 7.03
CA LYS A 122 -9.93 20.08 7.20
C LYS A 122 -11.15 20.32 6.30
N LYS A 123 -11.04 19.97 5.01
CA LYS A 123 -12.12 20.16 4.04
C LYS A 123 -13.40 19.44 4.47
N TYR A 124 -13.31 18.17 4.85
CA TYR A 124 -14.48 17.37 5.23
C TYR A 124 -15.02 17.73 6.62
N SER A 125 -14.17 18.20 7.53
CA SER A 125 -14.62 18.81 8.79
C SER A 125 -15.46 20.06 8.55
N ASP A 126 -15.01 20.96 7.67
CA ASP A 126 -15.75 22.17 7.31
C ASP A 126 -17.09 21.82 6.62
N ASP A 127 -17.07 20.86 5.69
CA ASP A 127 -18.25 20.42 4.94
C ASP A 127 -19.29 19.72 5.84
N SER A 128 -18.83 18.89 6.77
CA SER A 128 -19.68 18.25 7.78
C SER A 128 -20.32 19.30 8.69
N SER A 129 -19.54 20.30 9.14
CA SER A 129 -20.07 21.40 9.95
C SER A 129 -21.11 22.22 9.19
N PHE A 130 -20.91 22.47 7.89
CA PHE A 130 -21.90 23.17 7.05
C PHE A 130 -23.18 22.35 6.88
N SER A 131 -23.03 21.02 6.77
CA SER A 131 -24.12 20.08 6.52
C SER A 131 -24.80 19.56 7.79
N ASN A 132 -24.41 20.04 8.98
CA ASN A 132 -24.86 19.53 10.29
C ASN A 132 -24.63 18.02 10.48
N LEU A 133 -23.52 17.50 9.97
CA LEU A 133 -23.08 16.12 10.18
C LEU A 133 -22.06 16.05 11.32
N GLU A 134 -22.12 14.97 12.10
CA GLU A 134 -21.12 14.68 13.14
C GLU A 134 -19.81 14.24 12.48
N TYR A 135 -18.69 14.84 12.91
CA TYR A 135 -17.37 14.56 12.37
C TYR A 135 -16.31 14.66 13.47
N ASP A 136 -15.70 13.52 13.82
CA ASP A 136 -14.61 13.46 14.79
C ASP A 136 -13.27 13.73 14.12
N ARG A 137 -12.94 15.02 14.04
CA ARG A 137 -11.69 15.48 13.43
C ARG A 137 -10.45 14.96 14.16
N ASP A 138 -10.47 14.92 15.48
CA ASP A 138 -9.31 14.51 16.28
C ASP A 138 -9.01 13.02 16.06
N ALA A 139 -10.05 12.19 16.00
CA ALA A 139 -9.91 10.78 15.65
C ALA A 139 -9.32 10.61 14.25
N GLU A 140 -9.82 11.33 13.23
CA GLU A 140 -9.31 11.17 11.87
C GLU A 140 -7.86 11.66 11.72
N GLU A 141 -7.51 12.80 12.34
CA GLU A 141 -6.12 13.27 12.39
C GLU A 141 -5.20 12.25 13.09
N TYR A 142 -5.68 11.60 14.17
CA TYR A 142 -4.93 10.54 14.84
C TYR A 142 -4.67 9.36 13.91
N LEU A 143 -5.67 8.90 13.15
CA LEU A 143 -5.56 7.77 12.23
C LEU A 143 -4.53 8.04 11.13
N ILE A 144 -4.56 9.22 10.53
CA ILE A 144 -3.62 9.61 9.48
C ILE A 144 -2.19 9.59 10.02
N LYS A 145 -1.95 10.27 11.15
CA LYS A 145 -0.61 10.48 11.69
C LYS A 145 0.01 9.20 12.26
N ASN A 146 -0.80 8.36 12.91
CA ASN A 146 -0.30 7.24 13.71
C ASN A 146 -0.55 5.85 13.09
N VAL A 147 -1.49 5.74 12.15
CA VAL A 147 -1.83 4.45 11.51
C VAL A 147 -1.43 4.47 10.04
N PHE A 148 -2.17 5.18 9.20
CA PHE A 148 -2.05 5.03 7.74
C PHE A 148 -0.72 5.54 7.17
N ARG A 149 -0.16 6.62 7.74
CA ARG A 149 1.20 7.06 7.41
C ARG A 149 2.23 5.95 7.66
N ASN A 150 2.09 5.24 8.78
CA ASN A 150 3.00 4.15 9.14
C ASN A 150 2.75 2.92 8.27
N SER A 151 1.51 2.65 7.87
CA SER A 151 1.18 1.58 6.91
C SER A 151 1.91 1.75 5.57
N ILE A 152 2.09 2.99 5.08
CA ILE A 152 2.88 3.28 3.87
C ILE A 152 4.35 2.90 4.06
N LEU A 153 4.93 3.23 5.22
CA LEU A 153 6.32 2.90 5.54
C LEU A 153 6.51 1.38 5.63
N LEU A 154 5.60 0.69 6.31
CA LEU A 154 5.62 -0.77 6.46
C LEU A 154 5.47 -1.47 5.10
N ALA A 155 4.58 -1.00 4.23
CA ALA A 155 4.48 -1.51 2.86
C ALA A 155 5.81 -1.34 2.10
N GLY A 156 6.50 -0.21 2.29
CA GLY A 156 7.83 0.01 1.74
C GLY A 156 8.87 -0.97 2.27
N GLU A 157 8.83 -1.31 3.55
CA GLU A 157 9.67 -2.37 4.13
C GLU A 157 9.37 -3.74 3.53
N VAL A 158 8.09 -4.10 3.37
CA VAL A 158 7.67 -5.36 2.75
C VAL A 158 8.20 -5.46 1.31
N LEU A 159 8.09 -4.40 0.52
CA LEU A 159 8.52 -4.37 -0.88
C LEU A 159 10.05 -4.39 -1.03
N THR A 160 10.78 -3.79 -0.09
CA THR A 160 12.24 -3.71 -0.14
C THR A 160 12.94 -4.84 0.62
N ALA A 161 12.23 -5.57 1.50
CA ALA A 161 12.81 -6.61 2.34
C ALA A 161 13.46 -7.75 1.53
N PRO A 162 12.78 -8.43 0.56
CA PRO A 162 13.41 -9.53 -0.17
C PRO A 162 14.65 -9.09 -0.97
N TYR A 163 14.69 -7.83 -1.41
CA TYR A 163 15.77 -7.29 -2.23
C TYR A 163 16.90 -6.61 -1.44
N ARG A 164 16.72 -6.26 -0.16
CA ARG A 164 17.69 -5.45 0.60
C ARG A 164 17.96 -5.93 2.03
N THR A 165 17.38 -7.05 2.51
CA THR A 165 17.71 -7.56 3.85
C THR A 165 19.20 -7.78 4.03
N THR A 166 19.88 -8.37 3.03
CA THR A 166 21.33 -8.57 3.06
C THR A 166 22.08 -7.24 3.13
N GLU A 167 21.75 -6.29 2.26
CA GLU A 167 22.42 -4.99 2.20
C GLU A 167 22.26 -4.21 3.51
N ARG A 168 21.05 -4.20 4.09
CA ARG A 168 20.77 -3.56 5.38
C ARG A 168 21.55 -4.20 6.52
N PHE A 169 21.61 -5.53 6.56
CA PHE A 169 22.43 -6.26 7.55
C PHE A 169 23.91 -5.94 7.39
N LEU A 170 24.43 -6.00 6.17
CA LEU A 170 25.82 -5.66 5.88
C LEU A 170 26.14 -4.22 6.26
N ARG A 171 25.25 -3.26 5.99
CA ARG A 171 25.45 -1.86 6.39
C ARG A 171 25.46 -1.72 7.92
N LEU A 172 24.56 -2.38 8.64
CA LEU A 172 24.51 -2.34 10.10
C LEU A 172 25.80 -2.89 10.72
N ILE A 173 26.20 -4.11 10.34
CA ILE A 173 27.34 -4.80 10.95
C ILE A 173 28.68 -4.15 10.59
N ASN A 174 28.81 -3.54 9.41
CA ASN A 174 30.03 -2.81 9.04
C ASN A 174 30.12 -1.43 9.69
N SER A 175 29.00 -0.86 10.15
CA SER A 175 28.96 0.48 10.78
C SER A 175 29.18 0.45 12.29
N HIS A 176 29.27 -0.73 12.92
CA HIS A 176 29.34 -0.90 14.37
C HIS A 176 30.56 -1.76 14.78
N PRO A 177 31.53 -1.22 15.55
CA PRO A 177 32.76 -1.93 15.93
C PRO A 177 32.56 -3.24 16.68
N GLU A 178 31.44 -3.38 17.38
CA GLU A 178 31.04 -4.57 18.15
C GLU A 178 30.93 -5.82 17.28
N PHE A 179 30.67 -5.65 15.97
CA PHE A 179 30.57 -6.74 15.02
C PHE A 179 31.91 -7.20 14.44
N LYS A 180 33.01 -6.49 14.70
CA LYS A 180 34.32 -6.79 14.10
C LYS A 180 34.79 -8.24 14.33
N PRO A 181 34.70 -8.82 15.54
CA PRO A 181 35.10 -10.22 15.75
C PRO A 181 34.24 -11.20 14.95
N PHE A 182 32.97 -10.87 14.69
CA PHE A 182 32.06 -11.73 13.94
C PHE A 182 32.29 -11.61 12.44
N LEU A 183 32.61 -10.40 11.96
CA LEU A 183 33.03 -10.16 10.58
C LEU A 183 34.31 -10.92 10.24
N GLU A 184 35.31 -10.90 11.12
CA GLU A 184 36.56 -11.67 10.97
C GLU A 184 36.33 -13.20 10.95
N ASN A 185 35.22 -13.66 11.56
CA ASN A 185 34.79 -15.07 11.55
C ASN A 185 33.83 -15.43 10.39
N GLY A 186 33.70 -14.56 9.38
CA GLY A 186 32.99 -14.88 8.16
C GLY A 186 31.48 -14.59 8.17
N LEU A 187 30.99 -13.74 9.09
CA LEU A 187 29.57 -13.39 9.19
C LEU A 187 29.04 -12.74 7.90
N ALA A 188 29.82 -11.85 7.26
CA ALA A 188 29.41 -11.18 6.03
C ALA A 188 29.24 -12.18 4.86
N GLU A 189 30.18 -13.11 4.73
CA GLU A 189 30.15 -14.18 3.73
C GLU A 189 28.96 -15.13 3.95
N ALA A 190 28.64 -15.45 5.20
CA ALA A 190 27.48 -16.28 5.54
C ALA A 190 26.16 -15.63 5.12
N ILE A 191 26.00 -14.32 5.38
CA ILE A 191 24.81 -13.55 4.99
C ILE A 191 24.67 -13.52 3.45
N MET A 192 25.76 -13.21 2.73
CA MET A 192 25.77 -13.21 1.26
C MET A 192 25.43 -14.58 0.66
N LYS A 193 25.88 -15.67 1.29
CA LYS A 193 25.59 -17.04 0.85
C LYS A 193 24.12 -17.42 1.01
N ILE A 194 23.43 -16.89 2.03
CA ILE A 194 21.99 -17.07 2.22
C ILE A 194 21.23 -16.36 1.10
N GLU A 195 21.59 -15.11 0.77
CA GLU A 195 20.96 -14.36 -0.31
C GLU A 195 20.99 -15.10 -1.65
N HIS A 196 22.14 -15.67 -2.00
CA HIS A 196 22.31 -16.45 -3.23
C HIS A 196 21.44 -17.73 -3.22
N LYS A 197 21.20 -18.34 -2.06
CA LYS A 197 20.28 -19.48 -1.96
C LYS A 197 18.82 -19.04 -2.10
N THR A 198 18.43 -17.96 -1.44
CA THR A 198 17.04 -17.47 -1.47
C THR A 198 16.64 -16.98 -2.86
N LYS A 199 17.54 -16.30 -3.60
CA LYS A 199 17.31 -15.88 -5.00
C LYS A 199 17.12 -17.05 -5.99
N ASN A 200 17.65 -18.23 -5.68
CA ASN A 200 17.56 -19.43 -6.52
C ASN A 200 16.35 -20.32 -6.19
N THR A 201 15.55 -19.97 -5.17
CA THR A 201 14.42 -20.80 -4.69
C THR A 201 13.06 -20.16 -5.00
N VAL A 202 13.04 -18.97 -5.60
CA VAL A 202 11.84 -18.23 -6.02
C VAL A 202 11.66 -18.33 -7.53
#